data_AF-F7E383-F1
#
_entry.id   AF-F7E383-F1
#
_cell.length_a   1.000
_cell.length_b   1.000
_cell.length_c   1.000
_cell.angle_alpha   90.00
_cell.angle_beta   90.00
_cell.angle_gamma   90.00
#
_symmetry.space_group_name_H-M   'P 1'
#
loop_
_entity.id
_entity.type
_entity.pdbx_description
1 polymer ?
#
loop_
_entity_poly.entity_id
_entity_poly.type
_entity_poly.pdbx_seq_one_letter_code
_entity_poly.pdbx_strand_id
1 'polypeptide(L)'
;MDLLSARATANKIGERTRRNVNGIFPLLVLLLLTFLLMLGLSKSLDEDLQEKSFEEEHIDYPKSNRLFRYCNSMMLLKKIRGPNDTCKRKHVFIHERLDNIVSMCNNFTTITTCKYPSRMNCHHSQRKLQLTDCKLTEGRRFPGCKYQSLPKFNSILFNCDEIGPVYLYKIVEDS
;
A
#
# COMPACT_ATOMS: atom_id res chain seq x y z
N MET A 1 44.26 73.97 7.72
CA MET A 1 43.64 73.48 6.47
C MET A 1 44.07 72.02 6.15
N ASP A 2 44.16 71.22 7.21
CA ASP A 2 43.35 70.04 7.53
C ASP A 2 43.45 68.77 6.66
N LEU A 3 44.70 68.38 6.40
CA LEU A 3 45.12 67.00 6.08
C LEU A 3 44.87 65.97 7.22
N LEU A 4 44.42 66.41 8.39
CA LEU A 4 44.08 65.56 9.55
C LEU A 4 42.68 64.93 9.47
N SER A 5 41.76 65.51 8.70
CA SER A 5 40.37 65.02 8.60
C SER A 5 40.26 63.74 7.74
N ALA A 6 41.12 63.60 6.72
CA ALA A 6 41.09 62.47 5.80
C ALA A 6 41.68 61.16 6.40
N ARG A 7 42.51 61.26 7.45
CA ARG A 7 43.11 60.08 8.11
C ARG A 7 42.16 59.40 9.09
N ALA A 8 41.22 60.15 9.69
CA ALA A 8 40.26 59.61 10.64
C ALA A 8 39.14 58.79 9.98
N THR A 9 38.84 59.07 8.71
CA THR A 9 37.82 58.35 7.94
C THR A 9 38.35 57.05 7.31
N ALA A 10 39.65 56.97 7.01
CA ALA A 10 40.24 55.76 6.43
C ALA A 10 40.36 54.58 7.42
N ASN A 11 40.59 54.85 8.71
CA ASN A 11 40.73 53.79 9.72
C ASN A 11 39.39 53.26 10.26
N LYS A 12 38.24 53.85 9.90
CA LYS A 12 36.93 53.37 10.34
C LYS A 12 36.18 52.54 9.28
N ILE A 13 36.69 52.52 8.05
CA ILE A 13 36.09 51.79 6.92
C ILE A 13 36.66 50.37 6.79
N GLY A 14 37.79 50.07 7.44
CA GLY A 14 38.45 48.75 7.36
C GLY A 14 37.89 47.65 8.28
N GLU A 15 36.98 47.94 9.21
CA GLU A 15 36.69 47.01 10.32
C GLU A 15 35.26 46.45 10.40
N ARG A 16 34.39 46.75 9.43
CA ARG A 16 33.02 46.23 9.47
C ARG A 16 32.58 45.82 8.09
N THR A 17 32.83 44.56 7.73
CA THR A 17 31.76 43.59 7.47
C THR A 17 32.37 42.18 7.23
N ARG A 18 32.95 41.55 8.26
CA ARG A 18 33.08 40.08 8.26
C ARG A 18 31.68 39.52 8.57
N ARG A 19 30.79 39.45 7.56
CA ARG A 19 29.51 38.73 7.73
C ARG A 19 29.86 37.30 8.13
N ASN A 20 29.39 36.90 9.29
CA ASN A 20 29.54 35.55 9.83
C ASN A 20 28.89 34.53 8.88
N VAL A 21 29.64 34.05 7.89
CA VAL A 21 29.26 32.87 7.09
C VAL A 21 29.12 31.62 7.98
N ASN A 22 29.72 31.68 9.17
CA ASN A 22 29.69 30.68 10.23
C ASN A 22 28.31 30.42 10.86
N GLY A 23 27.35 31.36 10.72
CA GLY A 23 25.98 31.19 11.23
C GLY A 23 24.99 30.65 10.19
N ILE A 24 25.31 30.82 8.90
CA ILE A 24 24.48 30.33 7.79
C ILE A 24 24.72 28.84 7.57
N PHE A 25 25.98 28.40 7.64
CA PHE A 25 26.34 26.99 7.50
C PHE A 25 25.61 26.06 8.50
N PRO A 26 25.59 26.31 9.82
CA PRO A 26 24.85 25.46 10.76
C PRO A 26 23.33 25.54 10.55
N LEU A 27 22.80 26.69 10.12
CA LEU A 27 21.37 26.85 9.81
C LEU A 27 20.96 26.01 8.60
N LEU A 28 21.78 26.00 7.54
CA LEU A 28 21.55 25.17 6.35
C LEU A 28 21.63 23.67 6.68
N VAL A 29 22.59 23.26 7.53
CA VAL A 29 22.68 21.87 8.00
C VAL A 29 21.45 21.49 8.81
N LEU A 30 20.97 22.37 9.71
CA LEU A 30 19.75 22.13 10.49
C LEU A 30 18.52 21.99 9.58
N LEU A 31 18.35 22.88 8.59
CA LEU A 31 17.27 22.81 7.62
C LEU A 31 17.33 21.50 6.81
N LEU A 32 18.51 21.09 6.35
CA LEU A 32 18.70 19.82 5.65
C LEU A 32 18.33 18.62 6.53
N LEU A 33 18.76 18.60 7.80
CA LEU A 33 18.42 17.54 8.75
C LEU A 33 16.91 17.47 9.00
N THR A 34 16.24 18.62 9.18
CA THR A 34 14.78 18.65 9.33
C THR A 34 14.08 18.16 8.08
N PHE A 35 14.54 18.54 6.89
CA PHE A 35 13.99 18.06 5.63
C PHE A 35 14.13 16.55 5.46
N LEU A 36 15.31 15.98 5.79
CA LEU A 36 15.54 14.54 5.76
C LEU A 36 14.65 13.79 6.77
N LEU A 37 14.45 14.35 7.97
CA LEU A 37 13.54 13.79 8.97
C LEU A 37 12.09 13.80 8.48
N MET A 38 11.65 14.90 7.86
CA MET A 38 10.30 15.00 7.28
C MET A 38 10.10 14.02 6.13
N LEU A 39 11.10 13.82 5.25
CA LEU A 39 11.06 12.83 4.17
C LEU A 39 11.09 11.38 4.69
N GLY A 40 11.83 11.11 5.76
CA GLY A 40 11.87 9.79 6.40
C GLY A 40 10.54 9.44 7.06
N LEU A 41 9.97 10.40 7.78
CA LEU A 41 8.69 10.24 8.47
C LEU A 41 7.52 10.12 7.48
N SER A 42 7.52 10.92 6.41
CA SER A 42 6.47 10.84 5.38
C SER A 42 6.45 9.47 4.70
N LYS A 43 7.62 8.88 4.40
CA LYS A 43 7.69 7.52 3.84
C LYS A 43 7.14 6.46 4.78
N SER A 44 7.45 6.54 6.08
CA SER A 44 6.96 5.56 7.06
C SER A 44 5.44 5.64 7.29
N LEU A 45 4.86 6.82 7.16
CA LEU A 45 3.42 7.02 7.35
C LEU A 45 2.61 6.60 6.11
N ASP A 46 3.17 6.77 4.92
CA ASP A 46 2.53 6.47 3.64
C ASP A 46 2.38 4.95 3.41
N GLU A 47 3.40 4.15 3.77
CA GLU A 47 3.33 2.67 3.67
C GLU A 47 2.24 2.03 4.54
N ASP A 48 1.85 2.69 5.65
CA ASP A 48 0.84 2.17 6.59
C ASP A 48 -0.57 2.69 6.30
N LEU A 49 -0.70 3.80 5.54
CA LEU A 49 -1.97 4.43 5.19
C LEU A 49 -2.47 4.11 3.78
N GLN A 50 -1.60 3.65 2.88
CA GLN A 50 -2.03 3.29 1.53
C GLN A 50 -2.78 1.96 1.55
N GLU A 51 -4.12 2.03 1.45
CA GLU A 51 -4.97 0.87 1.24
C GLU A 51 -4.59 0.22 -0.10
N LYS A 52 -4.27 -1.06 -0.07
CA LYS A 52 -3.95 -1.79 -1.29
C LYS A 52 -5.18 -1.95 -2.15
N SER A 53 -4.99 -1.81 -3.46
CA SER A 53 -6.02 -2.11 -4.44
C SER A 53 -6.41 -3.59 -4.43
N PHE A 54 -7.59 -3.89 -4.97
CA PHE A 54 -8.05 -5.25 -5.18
C PHE A 54 -7.05 -6.08 -6.00
N GLU A 55 -6.43 -5.49 -7.02
CA GLU A 55 -5.42 -6.15 -7.85
C GLU A 55 -4.20 -6.57 -7.01
N GLU A 56 -3.65 -5.62 -6.25
CA GLU A 56 -2.48 -5.85 -5.42
C GLU A 56 -2.74 -6.90 -4.35
N GLU A 57 -3.94 -6.93 -3.77
CA GLU A 57 -4.28 -7.90 -2.73
C GLU A 57 -4.66 -9.29 -3.26
N HIS A 58 -5.47 -9.35 -4.32
CA HIS A 58 -6.18 -10.57 -4.69
C HIS A 58 -5.72 -11.19 -6.00
N ILE A 59 -5.18 -10.44 -6.96
CA ILE A 59 -4.83 -10.98 -8.28
C ILE A 59 -3.42 -11.61 -8.26
N ASP A 60 -3.31 -12.87 -8.71
CA ASP A 60 -2.06 -13.58 -9.02
C ASP A 60 -2.21 -14.31 -10.36
N TYR A 61 -1.99 -13.58 -11.45
CA TYR A 61 -2.10 -14.10 -12.81
C TYR A 61 -0.88 -13.70 -13.68
N PRO A 62 -0.25 -14.64 -14.40
CA PRO A 62 -0.44 -16.08 -14.29
C PRO A 62 -0.07 -16.57 -12.89
N LYS A 63 -0.66 -17.70 -12.48
CA LYS A 63 -0.44 -18.24 -11.12
C LYS A 63 1.05 -18.42 -10.84
N SER A 64 1.51 -17.84 -9.74
CA SER A 64 2.89 -17.98 -9.28
C SER A 64 3.23 -19.43 -8.96
N ASN A 65 4.31 -19.95 -9.53
CA ASN A 65 4.76 -21.32 -9.30
C ASN A 65 5.46 -21.47 -7.94
N ARG A 66 4.68 -21.81 -6.89
CA ARG A 66 5.14 -21.94 -5.49
C ARG A 66 4.63 -23.25 -4.87
N LEU A 67 5.06 -24.38 -5.43
CA LEU A 67 4.49 -25.73 -5.25
C LEU A 67 4.15 -26.19 -3.83
N PHE A 68 4.87 -25.75 -2.79
CA PHE A 68 4.66 -26.28 -1.42
C PHE A 68 4.23 -25.25 -0.38
N ARG A 69 4.28 -23.96 -0.69
CA ARG A 69 4.05 -22.87 0.28
C ARG A 69 3.40 -21.65 -0.35
N TYR A 70 2.58 -21.85 -1.38
CA TYR A 70 1.96 -20.77 -2.14
C TYR A 70 1.38 -19.67 -1.23
N CYS A 71 0.47 -20.01 -0.30
CA CYS A 71 -0.12 -19.00 0.58
C CYS A 71 0.92 -18.32 1.48
N ASN A 72 1.84 -19.07 2.11
CA ASN A 72 2.89 -18.45 2.94
C ASN A 72 3.74 -17.47 2.13
N SER A 73 4.13 -17.85 0.91
CA SER A 73 4.93 -17.00 0.04
C SER A 73 4.16 -15.78 -0.45
N MET A 74 2.91 -15.96 -0.88
CA MET A 74 2.12 -14.87 -1.46
C MET A 74 1.60 -13.88 -0.41
N MET A 75 1.22 -14.37 0.77
CA MET A 75 0.85 -13.50 1.89
C MET A 75 2.03 -12.61 2.30
N LEU A 76 3.26 -13.14 2.30
CA LEU A 76 4.47 -12.36 2.57
C LEU A 76 4.79 -11.38 1.42
N LEU A 77 4.82 -11.88 0.18
CA LEU A 77 5.17 -11.09 -1.00
C LEU A 77 4.25 -9.88 -1.19
N LYS A 78 2.94 -10.09 -1.03
CA LYS A 78 1.92 -9.03 -1.14
C LYS A 78 1.65 -8.34 0.20
N LYS A 79 2.46 -8.56 1.24
CA LYS A 79 2.32 -7.98 2.59
C LYS A 79 0.87 -8.06 3.13
N ILE A 80 0.17 -9.18 2.94
CA ILE A 80 -1.23 -9.35 3.35
C ILE A 80 -1.29 -9.63 4.85
N ARG A 81 -1.84 -8.69 5.61
CA ARG A 81 -1.95 -8.73 7.07
C ARG A 81 -3.30 -8.18 7.52
N GLY A 82 -3.71 -8.54 8.73
CA GLY A 82 -4.83 -7.90 9.41
C GLY A 82 -4.40 -6.61 10.11
N PRO A 83 -5.35 -5.92 10.79
CA PRO A 83 -5.05 -4.73 11.57
C PRO A 83 -3.95 -5.00 12.62
N ASN A 84 -3.11 -4.00 12.89
CA ASN A 84 -2.02 -4.09 13.88
C ASN A 84 -1.08 -5.30 13.67
N ASP A 85 -0.73 -5.58 12.41
CA ASP A 85 0.15 -6.70 12.01
C ASP A 85 -0.33 -8.09 12.46
N THR A 86 -1.64 -8.26 12.64
CA THR A 86 -2.20 -9.57 12.97
C THR A 86 -2.23 -10.49 11.75
N CYS A 87 -2.22 -11.81 11.97
CA CYS A 87 -2.41 -12.76 10.88
C CYS A 87 -3.87 -12.68 10.36
N LYS A 88 -4.05 -12.43 9.06
CA LYS A 88 -5.37 -12.49 8.42
C LYS A 88 -5.86 -13.95 8.46
N ARG A 89 -7.07 -14.22 8.97
CA ARG A 89 -7.58 -15.59 9.16
C ARG A 89 -7.84 -16.34 7.85
N LYS A 90 -8.37 -15.61 6.86
CA LYS A 90 -8.68 -16.11 5.51
C LYS A 90 -8.29 -15.05 4.50
N HIS A 91 -7.75 -15.48 3.37
CA HIS A 91 -7.48 -14.63 2.20
C HIS A 91 -7.62 -15.47 0.94
N VAL A 92 -7.99 -14.86 -0.17
CA VAL A 92 -8.18 -15.57 -1.44
C VAL A 92 -7.33 -14.90 -2.50
N PHE A 93 -6.55 -15.70 -3.21
CA PHE A 93 -5.89 -15.27 -4.44
C PHE A 93 -6.69 -15.78 -5.65
N ILE A 94 -6.87 -14.90 -6.63
CA ILE A 94 -7.60 -15.13 -7.87
C ILE A 94 -6.57 -15.28 -8.99
N HIS A 95 -6.62 -16.40 -9.68
CA HIS A 95 -5.74 -16.71 -10.82
C HIS A 95 -6.44 -16.38 -12.13
N GLU A 96 -6.80 -15.11 -12.27
CA GLU A 96 -7.46 -14.57 -13.45
C GLU A 96 -6.91 -13.17 -13.74
N ARG A 97 -6.89 -12.77 -15.01
CA ARG A 97 -6.50 -11.41 -15.39
C ARG A 97 -7.48 -10.39 -14.81
N LEU A 98 -6.97 -9.21 -14.44
CA LEU A 98 -7.81 -8.14 -13.88
C LEU A 98 -8.89 -7.66 -14.87
N ASP A 99 -8.57 -7.53 -16.16
CA ASP A 99 -9.51 -7.12 -17.22
C ASP A 99 -10.76 -8.02 -17.29
N ASN A 100 -10.57 -9.31 -17.07
CA ASN A 100 -11.65 -10.28 -17.00
C ASN A 100 -12.54 -10.07 -15.76
N ILE A 101 -12.01 -9.58 -14.64
CA ILE A 101 -12.81 -9.24 -13.46
C ILE A 101 -13.49 -7.88 -13.64
N VAL A 102 -12.80 -6.90 -14.22
CA VAL A 102 -13.37 -5.57 -14.56
C VAL A 102 -14.54 -5.70 -15.54
N SER A 103 -14.44 -6.58 -16.55
CA SER A 103 -15.56 -6.81 -17.48
C SER A 103 -16.81 -7.38 -16.78
N MET A 104 -16.65 -8.10 -15.67
CA MET A 104 -17.79 -8.56 -14.86
C MET A 104 -18.47 -7.41 -14.10
N CYS A 105 -17.73 -6.37 -13.71
CA CYS A 105 -18.32 -5.16 -13.10
C CYS A 105 -19.29 -4.45 -14.06
N ASN A 106 -18.99 -4.48 -15.36
CA ASN A 106 -19.82 -3.83 -16.39
C ASN A 106 -21.02 -4.68 -16.84
N ASN A 107 -21.14 -5.91 -16.35
CA ASN A 107 -22.20 -6.82 -16.76
C ASN A 107 -23.37 -6.81 -15.76
N PHE A 108 -24.49 -6.19 -16.15
CA PHE A 108 -25.70 -6.10 -15.32
C PHE A 108 -26.25 -7.46 -14.89
N THR A 109 -26.01 -8.53 -15.64
CA THR A 109 -26.48 -9.89 -15.31
C THR A 109 -25.68 -10.55 -14.17
N THR A 110 -24.59 -9.95 -13.74
CA THR A 110 -23.82 -10.39 -12.56
C THR A 110 -24.29 -9.72 -11.27
N ILE A 111 -25.09 -8.66 -11.36
CA ILE A 111 -25.53 -7.87 -10.21
C ILE A 111 -26.42 -8.71 -9.30
N THR A 112 -26.13 -8.68 -8.00
CA THR A 112 -26.88 -9.37 -6.96
C THR A 112 -26.93 -8.53 -5.69
N THR A 113 -27.85 -8.88 -4.78
CA THR A 113 -27.98 -8.22 -3.47
C THR A 113 -26.97 -8.79 -2.48
N CYS A 114 -26.09 -7.95 -1.95
CA CYS A 114 -25.26 -8.33 -0.81
C CYS A 114 -26.11 -8.42 0.47
N LYS A 115 -25.90 -9.48 1.26
CA LYS A 115 -26.34 -9.47 2.65
C LYS A 115 -25.46 -8.51 3.45
N TYR A 116 -26.13 -7.71 4.29
CA TYR A 116 -25.64 -6.75 5.29
C TYR A 116 -24.12 -6.77 5.61
N PRO A 117 -23.44 -5.60 5.67
CA PRO A 117 -23.96 -4.26 5.42
C PRO A 117 -24.17 -4.01 3.92
N SER A 118 -25.18 -3.22 3.58
CA SER A 118 -25.61 -2.95 2.20
C SER A 118 -24.55 -2.16 1.44
N ARG A 119 -23.66 -2.86 0.73
CA ARG A 119 -23.04 -2.26 -0.44
C ARG A 119 -23.99 -2.45 -1.61
N MET A 120 -24.27 -1.34 -2.29
CA MET A 120 -24.90 -1.39 -3.61
C MET A 120 -23.89 -1.99 -4.59
N ASN A 121 -24.36 -2.73 -5.60
CA ASN A 121 -23.55 -3.28 -6.69
C ASN A 121 -22.58 -4.42 -6.30
N CYS A 122 -23.12 -5.49 -5.70
CA CYS A 122 -22.38 -6.74 -5.60
C CYS A 122 -22.53 -7.55 -6.88
N HIS A 123 -21.46 -8.21 -7.27
CA HIS A 123 -21.34 -9.01 -8.47
C HIS A 123 -21.06 -10.46 -8.09
N HIS A 124 -21.84 -11.37 -8.65
CA HIS A 124 -21.57 -12.79 -8.62
C HIS A 124 -20.87 -13.19 -9.92
N SER A 125 -19.70 -13.82 -9.83
CA SER A 125 -19.03 -14.28 -11.04
C SER A 125 -19.84 -15.41 -11.70
N GLN A 126 -20.35 -15.14 -12.90
CA GLN A 126 -21.16 -16.11 -13.66
C GLN A 126 -20.40 -17.38 -14.04
N ARG A 127 -19.07 -17.26 -14.15
CA ARG A 127 -18.17 -18.40 -14.33
C ARG A 127 -17.36 -18.67 -13.07
N LYS A 128 -16.96 -19.93 -12.92
CA LYS A 128 -16.00 -20.35 -11.92
C LYS A 128 -14.60 -19.88 -12.31
N LEU A 129 -13.84 -19.45 -11.31
CA LEU A 129 -12.47 -18.97 -11.46
C LEU A 129 -11.50 -19.94 -10.79
N GLN A 130 -10.27 -19.99 -11.26
CA GLN A 130 -9.19 -20.66 -10.54
C GLN A 130 -8.76 -19.78 -9.36
N LEU A 131 -8.83 -20.33 -8.15
CA LEU A 131 -8.56 -19.60 -6.92
C LEU A 131 -7.60 -20.40 -6.03
N THR A 132 -6.98 -19.73 -5.08
CA THR A 132 -6.37 -20.36 -3.90
C THR A 132 -6.91 -19.72 -2.64
N ASP A 133 -7.62 -20.50 -1.83
CA ASP A 133 -8.10 -20.14 -0.49
C ASP A 133 -7.00 -20.39 0.54
N CYS A 134 -6.51 -19.32 1.16
CA CYS A 134 -5.47 -19.32 2.17
C CYS A 134 -6.10 -19.27 3.56
N LYS A 135 -6.00 -20.37 4.31
CA LYS A 135 -6.52 -20.48 5.67
C LYS A 135 -5.38 -20.49 6.68
N LEU A 136 -5.44 -19.60 7.67
CA LEU A 136 -4.46 -19.55 8.75
C LEU A 136 -4.49 -20.86 9.55
N THR A 137 -3.33 -21.50 9.71
CA THR A 137 -3.16 -22.71 10.52
C THR A 137 -2.37 -22.44 11.79
N GLU A 138 -1.44 -21.50 11.77
CA GLU A 138 -0.58 -21.18 12.91
C GLU A 138 -0.09 -19.72 12.86
N GLY A 139 0.27 -19.17 14.01
CA GLY A 139 0.77 -17.80 14.15
C GLY A 139 -0.31 -16.80 14.57
N ARG A 140 0.14 -15.69 15.17
CA ARG A 140 -0.74 -14.60 15.64
C ARG A 140 -0.40 -13.25 15.01
N ARG A 141 0.89 -13.02 14.73
CA ARG A 141 1.39 -11.80 14.10
C ARG A 141 2.19 -12.10 12.84
N PHE A 142 2.02 -11.23 11.85
CA PHE A 142 2.82 -11.16 10.64
C PHE A 142 4.26 -10.73 11.01
N PRO A 143 5.32 -11.25 10.36
CA PRO A 143 5.34 -12.21 9.23
C PRO A 143 5.29 -13.70 9.65
N GLY A 144 5.16 -14.02 10.93
CA GLY A 144 5.22 -15.39 11.47
C GLY A 144 3.96 -16.26 11.24
N CYS A 145 3.16 -15.96 10.23
CA CYS A 145 1.90 -16.65 9.95
C CYS A 145 2.12 -17.87 9.06
N LYS A 146 1.46 -19.00 9.36
CA LYS A 146 1.43 -20.19 8.51
C LYS A 146 0.04 -20.44 7.97
N TYR A 147 -0.04 -20.77 6.69
CA TYR A 147 -1.27 -20.91 5.93
C TYR A 147 -1.33 -22.24 5.19
N GLN A 148 -2.49 -22.87 5.23
CA GLN A 148 -2.88 -23.94 4.32
C GLN A 148 -3.28 -23.32 2.98
N SER A 149 -2.78 -23.90 1.88
CA SER A 149 -3.16 -23.50 0.51
C SER A 149 -4.20 -24.48 -0.02
N LEU A 150 -5.41 -24.00 -0.31
CA LEU A 150 -6.50 -24.81 -0.84
C LEU A 150 -6.86 -24.34 -2.26
N PRO A 151 -6.43 -25.04 -3.31
CA PRO A 151 -6.87 -24.76 -4.67
C PRO A 151 -8.40 -24.90 -4.77
N LYS A 152 -9.05 -23.96 -5.44
CA LYS A 152 -10.51 -23.94 -5.64
C LYS A 152 -10.83 -23.59 -7.08
N PHE A 153 -11.96 -24.12 -7.56
CA PHE A 153 -12.55 -23.73 -8.84
C PHE A 153 -14.02 -23.40 -8.60
N ASN A 154 -14.29 -22.14 -8.26
CA ASN A 154 -15.56 -21.69 -7.71
C ASN A 154 -15.87 -20.28 -8.20
N SER A 155 -17.13 -19.88 -8.08
CA SER A 155 -17.54 -18.49 -8.27
C SER A 155 -17.18 -17.63 -7.06
N ILE A 156 -17.12 -16.33 -7.25
CA ILE A 156 -16.84 -15.34 -6.21
C ILE A 156 -17.97 -14.34 -6.09
N LEU A 157 -18.12 -13.78 -4.89
CA LEU A 157 -18.96 -12.62 -4.62
C LEU A 157 -18.04 -11.45 -4.27
N PHE A 158 -18.14 -10.36 -5.01
CA PHE A 158 -17.32 -9.15 -4.87
C PHE A 158 -18.18 -7.91 -5.13
N ASN A 159 -17.69 -6.71 -4.86
CA ASN A 159 -18.34 -5.47 -5.33
C ASN A 159 -17.39 -4.64 -6.16
N CYS A 160 -17.98 -3.81 -7.00
CA CYS A 160 -17.28 -2.90 -7.90
C CYS A 160 -17.61 -1.44 -7.56
N ASP A 161 -16.72 -0.54 -7.99
CA ASP A 161 -16.97 0.90 -8.12
C ASP A 161 -16.91 1.31 -9.60
N GLU A 162 -16.73 2.60 -9.87
CA GLU A 162 -16.65 3.15 -11.22
C GLU A 162 -15.41 2.67 -12.01
N ILE A 163 -14.36 2.23 -11.31
CA ILE A 163 -13.05 1.90 -11.91
C ILE A 163 -12.86 0.38 -11.99
N GLY A 164 -13.45 -0.40 -11.08
CA GLY A 164 -13.37 -1.85 -11.14
C GLY A 164 -13.71 -2.56 -9.82
N PRO A 165 -13.18 -3.79 -9.60
CA PRO A 165 -13.43 -4.51 -8.37
C PRO A 165 -12.73 -3.83 -7.19
N VAL A 166 -13.45 -3.65 -6.08
CA VAL A 166 -12.92 -2.99 -4.87
C VAL A 166 -12.72 -3.97 -3.74
N TYR A 167 -13.63 -4.93 -3.57
CA TYR A 167 -13.60 -5.82 -2.40
C TYR A 167 -14.21 -7.18 -2.67
N LEU A 168 -13.52 -8.21 -2.17
CA LEU A 168 -13.93 -9.60 -2.25
C LEU A 168 -14.65 -10.03 -0.98
N TYR A 169 -15.92 -10.45 -1.09
CA TYR A 169 -16.68 -10.94 0.06
C TYR A 169 -16.34 -12.38 0.41
N LYS A 170 -16.48 -13.28 -0.58
CA LYS A 170 -16.32 -14.72 -0.36
C LYS A 170 -16.23 -15.50 -1.66
N ILE A 171 -15.73 -16.73 -1.51
CA ILE A 171 -15.96 -17.82 -2.46
C ILE A 171 -17.39 -18.32 -2.28
N VAL A 172 -18.09 -18.56 -3.39
CA VAL A 172 -19.41 -19.20 -3.40
C VAL A 172 -19.21 -20.70 -3.51
N GLU A 173 -19.54 -21.42 -2.44
CA GLU A 173 -19.49 -22.88 -2.40
C GLU A 173 -20.70 -23.44 -3.14
N ASP A 174 -20.50 -24.50 -3.93
CA ASP A 174 -21.60 -25.21 -4.58
C ASP A 174 -22.38 -25.93 -3.47
N SER A 175 -23.67 -25.61 -3.32
CA SER A 175 -24.61 -26.21 -2.36
C SER A 175 -25.01 -27.62 -2.75
#